data_AF-A0AAV1Q286-F1
#
_entry.id   AF-A0AAV1Q286-F1
#
_cell.length_a   1.000
_cell.length_b   1.000
_cell.length_c   1.000
_cell.angle_alpha   90.00
_cell.angle_beta   90.00
_cell.angle_gamma   90.00
#
_symmetry.space_group_name_H-M   'P 1'
#
loop_
_entity.id
_entity.type
_entity.pdbx_description
1 polymer ?
#
loop_
_entity_poly.entity_id
_entity_poly.type
_entity_poly.pdbx_seq_one_letter_code
_entity_poly.pdbx_strand_id
1 'polypeptide(L)'
;MASDFVGVGRMDEVQRWVKKKAQFLMVSHPEVVKLYNEAMGGVDLLDQLVSLYHTEIRSKKWTLRMITHAFDVAVVNSCLEYRLDAKRANIQTKDIQDLLNFKMNVAQCLVRVHKTVAAKRGRPSMSPEPQRVPQRPAHRPVQDVRVYLKCSMTWLTTCQIMMKRKRLLDARCHTVQERHTSFVTSATSTCALCHTETASRLLIENENT
;
A
#
# COMPACT_ATOMS: atom_id res chain seq x y z
N MET A 1 14.34 18.41 2.49
CA MET A 1 14.82 18.40 3.88
C MET A 1 15.59 17.10 4.04
N ALA A 2 16.92 17.15 3.96
CA ALA A 2 17.76 16.03 4.35
C ALA A 2 18.21 16.31 5.79
N SER A 3 17.98 15.35 6.68
CA SER A 3 18.44 15.44 8.06
C SER A 3 19.86 14.91 8.14
N ASP A 4 20.80 15.69 8.67
CA ASP A 4 22.19 15.27 8.92
C ASP A 4 22.30 14.39 10.19
N PHE A 5 21.30 13.55 10.45
CA PHE A 5 21.17 12.81 11.71
C PHE A 5 22.34 11.84 11.92
N VAL A 6 22.82 11.16 10.86
CA VAL A 6 23.96 10.24 10.92
C VAL A 6 24.75 10.28 9.60
N GLY A 7 26.06 10.53 9.70
CA GLY A 7 27.00 10.51 8.59
C GLY A 7 27.70 9.15 8.42
N VAL A 8 29.01 9.14 8.21
CA VAL A 8 29.79 7.89 8.08
C VAL A 8 29.76 7.06 9.38
N GLY A 9 29.72 7.74 10.55
CA GLY A 9 29.54 7.10 11.86
C GLY A 9 30.57 6.01 12.14
N ARG A 10 30.17 4.96 12.87
CA ARG A 10 30.96 3.72 13.03
C ARG A 10 30.82 2.84 11.78
N MET A 11 31.95 2.30 11.30
CA MET A 11 31.93 1.32 10.21
C MET A 11 31.60 -0.05 10.78
N ASP A 12 30.56 -0.67 10.24
CA ASP A 12 30.15 -2.04 10.56
C ASP A 12 30.41 -2.95 9.35
N GLU A 13 30.60 -4.24 9.59
CA GLU A 13 30.76 -5.23 8.53
C GLU A 13 29.50 -6.08 8.38
N VAL A 14 29.03 -6.28 7.15
CA VAL A 14 27.89 -7.15 6.84
C VAL A 14 28.24 -8.16 5.77
N GLN A 15 27.75 -9.39 5.92
CA GLN A 15 27.84 -10.43 4.90
C GLN A 15 26.94 -10.08 3.72
N ARG A 16 27.54 -9.95 2.53
CA ARG A 16 26.81 -9.74 1.28
C ARG A 16 27.21 -10.78 0.25
N TRP A 17 26.21 -11.31 -0.45
CA TRP A 17 26.43 -12.20 -1.59
C TRP A 17 26.98 -11.42 -2.78
N VAL A 18 28.15 -11.82 -3.27
CA VAL A 18 28.76 -11.22 -4.46
C VAL A 18 28.62 -12.17 -5.64
N LYS A 19 27.73 -11.83 -6.59
CA LYS A 19 27.42 -12.66 -7.77
C LYS A 19 28.67 -13.05 -8.58
N LYS A 20 29.64 -12.14 -8.74
CA LYS A 20 30.87 -12.38 -9.51
C LYS A 20 31.74 -13.50 -8.94
N LYS A 21 31.76 -13.64 -7.61
CA LYS A 21 32.58 -14.63 -6.90
C LYS A 21 31.74 -15.80 -6.36
N ALA A 22 30.41 -15.75 -6.56
CA ALA A 22 29.43 -16.70 -6.04
C ALA A 22 29.70 -17.09 -4.57
N GLN A 23 30.02 -16.11 -3.74
CA GLN A 23 30.33 -16.31 -2.32
C GLN A 23 29.85 -15.12 -1.48
N PHE A 24 29.65 -15.36 -0.19
CA PHE A 24 29.42 -14.30 0.79
C PHE A 24 30.75 -13.65 1.17
N LEU A 25 30.81 -12.33 1.10
CA LEU A 25 31.95 -11.52 1.50
C LEU A 25 31.54 -10.55 2.59
N MET A 26 32.43 -10.32 3.55
CA MET A 26 32.30 -9.23 4.52
C MET A 26 32.57 -7.91 3.81
N VAL A 27 31.59 -7.01 3.82
CA VAL A 27 31.69 -5.67 3.23
C VAL A 27 31.47 -4.66 4.35
N SER A 28 32.41 -3.73 4.51
CA SER A 28 32.24 -2.61 5.43
C SER A 28 31.18 -1.65 4.88
N HIS A 29 30.29 -1.19 5.75
CA HIS A 29 29.31 -0.17 5.43
C HIS A 29 29.25 0.89 6.54
N PRO A 30 28.92 2.13 6.19
CA PRO A 30 28.76 3.19 7.18
C PRO A 30 27.47 3.00 7.99
N GLU A 31 27.42 3.65 9.15
CA GLU A 31 26.30 3.58 10.08
C GLU A 31 24.99 4.07 9.45
N VAL A 32 25.05 5.10 8.60
CA VAL A 32 23.87 5.61 7.88
C VAL A 32 23.18 4.54 7.03
N VAL A 33 23.95 3.67 6.37
CA VAL A 33 23.40 2.58 5.54
C VAL A 33 22.75 1.50 6.42
N LYS A 34 23.29 1.28 7.62
CA LYS A 34 22.71 0.35 8.59
C LYS A 34 21.33 0.80 9.02
N LEU A 35 21.25 2.02 9.56
CA LEU A 35 20.02 2.60 10.09
C LEU A 35 18.96 2.72 9.00
N TYR A 36 19.36 3.07 7.79
CA TYR A 36 18.48 3.04 6.63
C TYR A 36 17.89 1.64 6.42
N ASN A 37 18.72 0.61 6.31
CA ASN A 37 18.24 -0.76 6.07
C ASN A 37 17.35 -1.29 7.21
N GLU A 38 17.65 -0.91 8.47
CA GLU A 38 16.83 -1.27 9.64
C GLU A 38 15.45 -0.58 9.60
N ALA A 39 15.38 0.68 9.16
CA ALA A 39 14.14 1.45 9.13
C ALA A 39 13.27 1.20 7.90
N MET A 40 13.85 0.77 6.77
CA MET A 40 13.14 0.65 5.49
C MET A 40 12.00 -0.38 5.48
N GLY A 41 12.09 -1.44 6.27
CA GLY A 41 11.14 -2.57 6.23
C GLY A 41 9.74 -2.28 6.74
N GLY A 42 9.49 -1.11 7.35
CA GLY A 42 8.19 -0.79 7.95
C GLY A 42 7.05 -0.69 6.95
N VAL A 43 7.29 -0.06 5.79
CA VAL A 43 6.27 0.13 4.74
C VAL A 43 5.96 -1.19 4.04
N ASP A 44 7.00 -1.95 3.68
CA ASP A 44 6.83 -3.25 3.02
C ASP A 44 6.07 -4.25 3.92
N LEU A 45 6.31 -4.22 5.23
CA LEU A 45 5.58 -5.04 6.19
C LEU A 45 4.10 -4.65 6.24
N LEU A 46 3.79 -3.35 6.31
CA LEU A 46 2.41 -2.88 6.28
C LEU A 46 1.71 -3.30 5.00
N ASP A 47 2.35 -3.13 3.84
CA ASP A 47 1.81 -3.49 2.54
C ASP A 47 1.55 -5.01 2.45
N GLN A 48 2.47 -5.82 2.98
CA GLN A 48 2.29 -7.26 3.07
C GLN A 48 1.10 -7.63 3.96
N LEU A 49 0.99 -7.04 5.16
CA LEU A 49 -0.10 -7.32 6.10
C LEU A 49 -1.46 -6.86 5.58
N VAL A 50 -1.50 -5.72 4.89
CA VAL A 50 -2.72 -5.25 4.21
C VAL A 50 -3.10 -6.21 3.10
N SER A 51 -2.14 -6.67 2.28
CA SER A 51 -2.40 -7.59 1.18
C SER A 51 -2.96 -8.95 1.63
N LEU A 52 -2.54 -9.48 2.80
CA LEU A 52 -2.97 -10.79 3.30
C LEU A 52 -4.48 -10.91 3.47
N TYR A 53 -5.13 -9.87 4.00
CA TYR A 53 -6.57 -9.88 4.29
C TYR A 53 -7.26 -8.60 3.78
N HIS A 54 -6.90 -8.13 2.59
CA HIS A 54 -7.46 -6.90 2.04
C HIS A 54 -8.96 -7.04 1.70
N THR A 55 -9.70 -5.94 1.83
CA THR A 55 -11.14 -5.92 1.58
C THR A 55 -11.43 -5.67 0.10
N GLU A 56 -11.81 -6.71 -0.64
CA GLU A 56 -12.19 -6.59 -2.05
C GLU A 56 -13.64 -6.14 -2.24
N ILE A 57 -13.85 -4.93 -2.74
CA ILE A 57 -15.17 -4.48 -3.20
C ILE A 57 -15.24 -4.53 -4.73
N ARG A 58 -16.23 -5.27 -5.24
CA ARG A 58 -16.60 -5.30 -6.66
C ARG A 58 -17.33 -4.01 -7.06
N SER A 59 -16.57 -2.92 -7.20
CA SER A 59 -17.07 -1.65 -7.70
C SER A 59 -16.12 -1.02 -8.72
N LYS A 60 -16.72 -0.33 -9.70
CA LYS A 60 -16.01 0.51 -10.68
C LYS A 60 -15.60 1.87 -10.10
N LYS A 61 -16.18 2.28 -8.97
CA LYS A 61 -15.85 3.56 -8.32
C LYS A 61 -14.55 3.42 -7.54
N TRP A 62 -13.49 4.11 -7.98
CA TRP A 62 -12.17 4.09 -7.34
C TRP A 62 -12.20 4.58 -5.87
N THR A 63 -13.13 5.49 -5.54
CA THR A 63 -13.27 6.04 -4.19
C THR A 63 -13.58 4.96 -3.15
N LEU A 64 -14.41 3.97 -3.49
CA LEU A 64 -14.73 2.88 -2.55
C LEU A 64 -13.49 2.03 -2.25
N ARG A 65 -12.62 1.81 -3.24
CA ARG A 65 -11.35 1.09 -3.06
C ARG A 65 -10.39 1.85 -2.15
N MET A 66 -10.37 3.18 -2.25
CA MET A 66 -9.55 4.02 -1.36
C MET A 66 -10.07 4.01 0.08
N ILE A 67 -11.40 4.08 0.26
CA ILE A 67 -12.02 4.02 1.59
C ILE A 67 -11.75 2.67 2.24
N THR A 68 -11.93 1.55 1.53
CA THR A 68 -11.65 0.23 2.10
C THR A 68 -10.18 0.03 2.42
N HIS A 69 -9.29 0.49 1.54
CA HIS A 69 -7.86 0.43 1.80
C HIS A 69 -7.47 1.25 3.04
N ALA A 70 -8.05 2.43 3.24
CA ALA A 70 -7.84 3.23 4.45
C ALA A 70 -8.28 2.49 5.72
N PHE A 71 -9.42 1.77 5.68
CA PHE A 71 -9.84 0.92 6.80
C PHE A 71 -8.88 -0.26 7.01
N ASP A 72 -8.43 -0.92 5.95
CA ASP A 72 -7.48 -2.03 6.05
C ASP A 72 -6.16 -1.58 6.71
N VAL A 73 -5.60 -0.44 6.29
CA VAL A 73 -4.40 0.16 6.90
C VAL A 73 -4.64 0.51 8.37
N ALA A 74 -5.76 1.15 8.70
CA ALA A 74 -6.09 1.52 10.08
C ALA A 74 -6.23 0.31 11.02
N VAL A 75 -6.82 -0.78 10.52
CA VAL A 75 -7.01 -2.01 11.31
C VAL A 75 -5.69 -2.76 11.47
N VAL A 76 -4.84 -2.82 10.44
CA VAL A 76 -3.50 -3.42 10.56
C VAL A 76 -2.65 -2.65 11.56
N ASN A 77 -2.63 -1.31 11.49
CA ASN A 77 -1.91 -0.46 12.45
C ASN A 77 -2.41 -0.68 13.88
N SER A 78 -3.73 -0.69 14.08
CA SER A 78 -4.33 -0.99 15.40
C SER A 78 -3.94 -2.39 15.91
N CYS A 79 -3.80 -3.38 15.02
CA CYS A 79 -3.36 -4.72 15.38
C CYS A 79 -1.89 -4.76 15.82
N LEU A 80 -1.03 -3.99 15.15
CA LEU A 80 0.38 -3.87 15.54
C LEU A 80 0.51 -3.24 16.93
N GLU A 81 -0.21 -2.15 17.20
CA GLU A 81 -0.24 -1.53 18.54
C GLU A 81 -0.79 -2.49 19.59
N TYR A 82 -1.90 -3.19 19.30
CA TYR A 82 -2.44 -4.22 20.20
C TYR A 82 -1.40 -5.30 20.54
N ARG A 83 -0.63 -5.76 19.55
CA ARG A 83 0.44 -6.75 19.77
C ARG A 83 1.58 -6.19 20.61
N LEU A 84 1.94 -4.91 20.44
CA LEU A 84 2.93 -4.24 21.27
C LEU A 84 2.46 -4.13 22.72
N ASP A 85 1.21 -3.71 22.92
CA ASP A 85 0.62 -3.58 24.25
C ASP A 85 0.43 -4.93 24.95
N ALA A 86 0.02 -5.97 24.21
CA ALA A 86 -0.08 -7.32 24.75
C ALA A 86 1.28 -7.87 25.21
N LYS A 87 2.36 -7.55 24.48
CA LYS A 87 3.73 -7.87 24.89
C LYS A 87 4.15 -7.10 26.14
N ARG A 88 3.85 -5.79 26.22
CA ARG A 88 4.13 -4.97 27.41
C ARG A 88 3.39 -5.46 28.65
N ALA A 89 2.16 -5.96 28.46
CA ALA A 89 1.34 -6.55 29.52
C ALA A 89 1.72 -8.00 29.88
N ASN A 90 2.79 -8.57 29.31
CA ASN A 90 3.24 -9.95 29.50
C ASN A 90 2.13 -11.00 29.27
N ILE A 91 1.25 -10.76 28.28
CA ILE A 91 0.27 -11.74 27.85
C ILE A 91 1.00 -12.86 27.10
N GLN A 92 0.61 -14.13 27.36
CA GLN A 92 1.19 -15.26 26.64
C GLN A 92 0.94 -15.13 25.14
N THR A 93 1.93 -15.48 24.32
CA THR A 93 1.82 -15.41 22.85
C THR A 93 0.66 -16.22 22.27
N LYS A 94 0.22 -17.26 22.98
CA LYS A 94 -0.94 -18.10 22.62
C LYS A 94 -2.27 -17.35 22.74
N ASP A 95 -2.34 -16.38 23.64
CA ASP A 95 -3.55 -15.61 23.92
C ASP A 95 -3.62 -14.33 23.07
N ILE A 96 -2.53 -13.97 22.38
CA ILE A 96 -2.48 -12.85 21.45
C ILE A 96 -3.24 -13.24 20.18
N GLN A 97 -4.17 -12.38 19.77
CA GLN A 97 -4.98 -12.63 18.59
C GLN A 97 -4.16 -12.51 17.30
N ASP A 98 -4.40 -13.44 16.38
CA ASP A 98 -3.91 -13.32 15.01
C ASP A 98 -4.67 -12.23 14.23
N LEU A 99 -4.09 -11.73 13.14
CA LEU A 99 -4.60 -10.60 12.36
C LEU A 99 -6.04 -10.86 11.88
N LEU A 100 -6.34 -12.07 11.38
CA LEU A 100 -7.69 -12.41 10.93
C LEU A 100 -8.71 -12.34 12.07
N ASN A 101 -8.39 -12.94 13.22
CA ASN A 101 -9.26 -12.94 14.39
C ASN A 101 -9.47 -11.52 14.94
N PHE A 102 -8.41 -10.71 14.94
CA PHE A 102 -8.49 -9.29 15.30
C PHE A 102 -9.44 -8.54 14.36
N LYS A 103 -9.30 -8.70 13.03
CA LYS A 103 -10.21 -8.09 12.04
C LYS A 103 -11.65 -8.53 12.24
N MET A 104 -11.89 -9.82 12.48
CA MET A 104 -13.23 -10.34 12.76
C MET A 104 -13.83 -9.73 14.02
N ASN A 105 -13.06 -9.59 15.09
CA ASN A 105 -13.51 -8.97 16.34
C ASN A 105 -13.87 -7.50 16.13
N VAL A 106 -13.03 -6.73 15.42
CA VAL A 106 -13.34 -5.35 15.06
C VAL A 106 -14.65 -5.26 14.27
N ALA A 107 -14.84 -6.12 13.27
CA ALA A 107 -16.08 -6.16 12.49
C ALA A 107 -17.31 -6.50 13.36
N GLN A 108 -17.20 -7.48 14.26
CA GLN A 108 -18.28 -7.83 15.18
C GLN A 108 -18.63 -6.68 16.13
N CYS A 109 -17.63 -5.99 16.68
CA CYS A 109 -17.84 -4.82 17.53
C CYS A 109 -18.61 -3.73 16.78
N LEU A 110 -18.18 -3.38 15.56
CA LEU A 110 -18.83 -2.35 14.74
C LEU A 110 -20.29 -2.70 14.38
N VAL A 111 -20.56 -3.99 14.09
CA VAL A 111 -21.92 -4.47 13.81
C VAL A 111 -22.81 -4.44 15.06
N ARG A 112 -22.28 -4.79 16.23
CA ARG A 112 -23.03 -4.82 17.49
C ARG A 112 -23.37 -3.42 18.00
N VAL A 113 -22.49 -2.44 17.80
CA VAL A 113 -22.69 -1.03 18.24
C VAL A 113 -23.97 -0.41 17.68
N HIS A 114 -24.41 -0.82 16.48
CA HIS A 114 -25.59 -0.23 15.82
C HIS A 114 -26.89 -1.01 16.04
N LYS A 115 -26.90 -2.02 16.92
CA LYS A 115 -28.13 -2.71 17.34
C LYS A 115 -28.80 -2.00 18.51
N THR A 116 -29.13 -0.71 18.36
CA THR A 116 -30.30 -0.18 19.08
C THR A 116 -31.51 -0.91 18.52
N VAL A 117 -32.33 -1.52 19.39
CA VAL A 117 -33.57 -2.23 19.03
C VAL A 117 -34.25 -1.50 17.88
N ALA A 118 -34.14 -2.03 16.65
CA ALA A 118 -34.76 -1.40 15.51
C ALA A 118 -36.26 -1.44 15.78
N ALA A 119 -36.85 -0.29 16.10
CA ALA A 119 -38.30 -0.14 16.08
C ALA A 119 -38.76 -0.71 14.74
N LYS A 120 -39.60 -1.75 14.78
CA LYS A 120 -40.09 -2.43 13.58
C LYS A 120 -40.62 -1.36 12.63
N ARG A 121 -39.85 -1.03 11.61
CA ARG A 121 -40.25 -0.01 10.64
C ARG A 121 -41.21 -0.68 9.68
N GLY A 122 -42.49 -0.65 10.06
CA GLY A 122 -43.60 -1.17 9.29
C GLY A 122 -44.83 -0.30 9.53
N ARG A 123 -45.66 -0.17 8.50
CA ARG A 123 -47.01 0.40 8.62
C ARG A 123 -47.81 -0.51 9.58
N PRO A 124 -48.50 0.01 10.60
CA PRO A 124 -49.37 -0.83 11.43
C PRO A 124 -50.39 -1.53 10.52
N SER A 125 -50.40 -2.86 10.55
CA SER A 125 -51.36 -3.66 9.80
C SER A 125 -52.69 -3.62 10.54
N MET A 126 -53.73 -3.06 9.92
CA MET A 126 -55.10 -3.06 10.42
C MET A 126 -55.91 -4.22 9.81
N SER A 127 -55.35 -5.42 9.78
CA SER A 127 -56.07 -6.62 9.32
C SER A 127 -55.71 -7.83 10.18
N PRO A 128 -56.69 -8.64 10.60
CA PRO A 128 -56.42 -9.89 11.30
C PRO A 128 -55.60 -10.83 10.41
N GLU A 129 -54.62 -11.50 11.02
CA GLU A 129 -53.59 -12.32 10.39
C GLU A 129 -54.17 -13.65 9.86
N PRO A 130 -54.01 -13.99 8.56
CA PRO A 130 -54.36 -15.33 8.08
C PRO A 130 -53.31 -16.35 8.54
N GLN A 131 -53.77 -17.51 8.99
CA GLN A 131 -52.93 -18.64 9.43
C GLN A 131 -51.91 -19.04 8.36
N ARG A 132 -50.64 -19.12 8.74
CA ARG A 132 -49.53 -19.51 7.85
C ARG A 132 -49.54 -21.02 7.62
N VAL A 133 -49.78 -21.44 6.38
CA VAL A 133 -49.49 -22.80 5.92
C VAL A 133 -47.97 -22.95 5.71
N PRO A 134 -47.32 -24.06 6.11
CA PRO A 134 -45.89 -24.22 5.91
C PRO A 134 -45.56 -24.35 4.41
N GLN A 135 -44.95 -23.33 3.81
CA GLN A 135 -44.39 -23.44 2.47
C GLN A 135 -42.99 -24.06 2.54
N ARG A 136 -42.71 -25.01 1.63
CA ARG A 136 -41.38 -25.61 1.44
C ARG A 136 -40.34 -24.51 1.19
N PRO A 137 -39.09 -24.65 1.70
CA PRO A 137 -38.07 -23.63 1.50
C PRO A 137 -37.69 -23.54 0.03
N ALA A 138 -38.16 -22.49 -0.65
CA ALA A 138 -37.64 -22.10 -1.95
C ALA A 138 -36.18 -21.65 -1.77
N HIS A 139 -35.27 -22.24 -2.54
CA HIS A 139 -33.88 -21.82 -2.59
C HIS A 139 -33.83 -20.39 -3.10
N ARG A 140 -33.60 -19.42 -2.21
CA ARG A 140 -33.32 -18.04 -2.63
C ARG A 140 -31.88 -18.00 -3.15
N PRO A 141 -31.62 -17.44 -4.35
CA PRO A 141 -30.26 -17.05 -4.69
C PRO A 141 -29.80 -15.98 -3.69
N VAL A 142 -28.53 -16.07 -3.29
CA VAL A 142 -27.89 -15.10 -2.40
C VAL A 142 -28.13 -13.70 -2.95
N GLN A 143 -28.82 -12.86 -2.17
CA GLN A 143 -28.99 -11.45 -2.53
C GLN A 143 -27.61 -10.79 -2.46
N ASP A 144 -27.10 -10.35 -3.61
CA ASP A 144 -25.97 -9.43 -3.69
C ASP A 144 -26.33 -8.19 -2.86
N VAL A 145 -25.69 -8.04 -1.69
CA VAL A 145 -25.85 -6.85 -0.83
C VAL A 145 -25.17 -5.69 -1.53
N ARG A 146 -25.90 -5.09 -2.45
CA ARG A 146 -25.50 -3.92 -3.21
C ARG A 146 -25.63 -2.71 -2.30
N VAL A 147 -24.59 -2.43 -1.52
CA VAL A 147 -24.51 -1.20 -0.71
C VAL A 147 -24.32 0.00 -1.66
N TYR A 148 -25.40 0.44 -2.30
CA TYR A 148 -25.48 1.73 -2.95
C TYR A 148 -25.76 2.77 -1.86
N LEU A 149 -24.71 3.36 -1.28
CA LEU A 149 -24.88 4.70 -0.72
C LEU A 149 -25.34 5.60 -1.87
N LYS A 150 -26.57 6.10 -1.79
CA LYS A 150 -27.07 7.18 -2.65
C LYS A 150 -26.19 8.40 -2.41
N CYS A 151 -25.14 8.53 -3.21
CA CYS A 151 -24.30 9.71 -3.30
C CYS A 151 -25.13 10.80 -3.98
N SER A 152 -25.45 11.85 -3.23
CA SER A 152 -26.19 13.02 -3.71
C SER A 152 -25.55 13.59 -4.97
N MET A 153 -26.37 13.98 -5.95
CA MET A 153 -26.02 14.39 -7.31
C MET A 153 -25.06 15.59 -7.41
N THR A 154 -24.68 16.24 -6.31
CA THR A 154 -23.75 17.37 -6.28
C THR A 154 -22.27 17.00 -6.39
N TRP A 155 -21.91 15.72 -6.32
CA TRP A 155 -20.51 15.25 -6.36
C TRP A 155 -20.03 14.80 -7.76
N LEU A 156 -20.91 14.77 -8.76
CA LEU A 156 -20.57 14.28 -10.10
C LEU A 156 -19.77 15.30 -10.93
N THR A 157 -19.98 16.60 -10.71
CA THR A 157 -19.25 17.66 -11.43
C THR A 157 -17.82 17.83 -10.92
N THR A 158 -17.59 17.76 -9.60
CA THR A 158 -16.23 17.76 -9.03
C THR A 158 -15.44 16.51 -9.40
N CYS A 159 -16.09 15.35 -9.53
CA CYS A 159 -15.42 14.10 -9.91
C CYS A 159 -14.99 14.07 -11.40
N GLN A 160 -15.77 14.66 -12.32
CA GLN A 160 -15.34 14.82 -13.72
C GLN A 160 -14.15 15.77 -13.88
N ILE A 161 -14.11 16.86 -13.09
CA ILE A 161 -12.97 17.79 -13.05
C ILE A 161 -11.71 17.08 -12.53
N MET A 162 -11.82 16.27 -11.48
CA MET A 162 -10.70 15.49 -10.92
C MET A 162 -10.21 14.39 -11.87
N MET A 163 -11.11 13.69 -12.58
CA MET A 163 -10.71 12.66 -13.56
C MET A 163 -10.05 13.23 -14.82
N LYS A 164 -10.44 14.44 -15.27
CA LYS A 164 -9.71 15.15 -16.33
C LYS A 164 -8.33 15.62 -15.86
N ARG A 165 -8.22 16.08 -14.60
CA ARG A 165 -6.96 16.54 -14.01
C ARG A 165 -5.94 15.39 -13.84
N LYS A 166 -6.37 14.19 -13.43
CA LYS A 166 -5.50 12.99 -13.36
C LYS A 166 -4.98 12.56 -14.74
N ARG A 167 -5.85 12.51 -15.76
CA ARG A 167 -5.43 12.20 -17.14
C ARG A 167 -4.45 13.22 -17.73
N LEU A 168 -4.61 14.50 -17.40
CA LEU A 168 -3.68 15.56 -17.81
C LEU A 168 -2.34 15.51 -17.05
N LEU A 169 -2.35 15.13 -15.77
CA LEU A 169 -1.13 14.92 -14.98
C LEU A 169 -0.35 13.69 -15.45
N ASP A 170 -1.03 12.58 -15.77
CA ASP A 170 -0.38 11.37 -16.30
C ASP A 170 0.24 11.60 -17.69
N ALA A 171 -0.43 12.37 -18.57
CA ALA A 171 0.12 12.76 -19.89
C ALA A 171 1.31 13.72 -19.78
N ARG A 172 1.30 14.62 -18.78
CA ARG A 172 2.41 15.54 -18.51
C ARG A 172 3.60 14.83 -17.86
N CYS A 173 3.36 13.75 -17.11
CA CYS A 173 4.42 12.90 -16.55
C CYS A 173 5.12 12.07 -17.64
N HIS A 174 4.37 11.49 -18.60
CA HIS A 174 4.95 10.78 -19.75
C HIS A 174 5.79 11.70 -20.65
N THR A 175 5.34 12.92 -20.91
CA THR A 175 6.10 13.89 -21.73
C THR A 175 7.34 14.46 -21.01
N VAL A 176 7.35 14.53 -19.67
CA VAL A 176 8.54 14.87 -18.88
C VAL A 176 9.53 13.70 -18.85
N GLN A 177 9.03 12.46 -18.74
CA GLN A 177 9.85 11.25 -18.81
C GLN A 177 10.55 11.11 -20.18
N GLU A 178 9.85 11.38 -21.29
CA GLU A 178 10.40 11.34 -22.65
C GLU A 178 11.43 12.45 -22.93
N ARG A 179 11.25 13.65 -22.35
CA ARG A 179 12.27 14.72 -22.42
C ARG A 179 13.50 14.40 -21.58
N HIS A 180 13.34 13.76 -20.42
CA HIS A 180 14.47 13.32 -19.61
C HIS A 180 15.23 12.18 -20.27
N THR A 181 14.55 11.19 -20.87
CA THR A 181 15.24 10.09 -21.58
C THR A 181 15.93 10.57 -22.86
N SER A 182 15.34 11.49 -23.62
CA SER A 182 15.99 12.08 -24.82
C SER A 182 17.16 13.01 -24.49
N PHE A 183 17.10 13.76 -23.38
CA PHE A 183 18.22 14.59 -22.93
C PHE A 183 19.37 13.73 -22.37
N VAL A 184 19.06 12.66 -21.65
CA VAL A 184 20.07 11.73 -21.11
C VAL A 184 20.74 10.91 -22.21
N THR A 185 20.03 10.49 -23.27
CA THR A 185 20.64 9.82 -24.43
C THR A 185 21.50 10.76 -25.28
N SER A 186 21.10 12.03 -25.43
CA SER A 186 21.92 13.05 -26.10
C SER A 186 23.21 13.36 -25.34
N ALA A 187 23.14 13.51 -24.01
CA ALA A 187 24.30 13.80 -23.15
C ALA A 187 25.26 12.61 -23.00
N THR A 188 24.76 11.38 -22.99
CA THR A 188 25.61 10.17 -22.99
C THR A 188 26.28 9.93 -24.34
N SER A 189 25.62 10.26 -25.45
CA SER A 189 26.23 10.17 -26.79
C SER A 189 27.34 11.20 -27.00
N THR A 190 27.20 12.43 -26.48
CA THR A 190 28.26 13.46 -26.57
C THR A 190 29.43 13.13 -25.64
N CYS A 191 29.17 12.60 -24.44
CA CYS A 191 30.22 12.17 -23.53
C CYS A 191 31.02 10.98 -24.08
N ALA A 192 30.36 10.01 -24.73
CA ALA A 192 31.03 8.86 -25.35
C ALA A 192 31.96 9.27 -26.51
N LEU A 193 31.58 10.28 -27.31
CA LEU A 193 32.43 10.81 -28.38
C LEU A 193 33.66 11.56 -27.82
N CYS A 194 33.50 12.35 -26.75
CA CYS A 194 34.62 13.06 -26.11
C CYS A 194 35.62 12.10 -25.43
N HIS A 195 35.15 10.99 -24.86
CA HIS A 195 36.04 9.99 -24.25
C HIS A 195 36.86 9.22 -25.30
N THR A 196 36.32 8.99 -26.50
CA THR A 196 37.08 8.36 -27.60
C THR A 196 38.14 9.30 -28.20
N GLU A 197 37.85 10.59 -28.39
CA GLU A 197 38.85 11.55 -28.90
C GLU A 197 40.00 11.79 -27.93
N THR A 198 39.72 11.77 -26.61
CA THR A 198 40.76 11.94 -25.58
C THR A 198 41.67 10.70 -25.49
N ALA A 199 41.12 9.50 -25.67
CA ALA A 199 41.89 8.26 -25.69
C ALA A 199 42.78 8.13 -26.94
N SER A 200 42.32 8.61 -28.10
CA SER A 200 43.13 8.62 -29.33
C SER A 200 44.29 9.63 -29.28
N ARG A 201 44.14 10.76 -28.57
CA ARG A 201 45.24 11.73 -28.37
C ARG A 201 46.33 11.23 -27.43
N LEU A 202 45.97 10.50 -26.37
CA LEU A 202 46.94 9.97 -25.39
C LEU A 202 47.76 8.78 -25.90
N LEU A 203 47.31 8.10 -26.96
CA LEU A 203 48.10 7.04 -27.61
C LEU A 203 49.15 7.59 -28.58
N ILE A 204 48.95 8.79 -29.14
CA ILE A 204 49.90 9.42 -30.09
C ILE A 204 51.06 10.10 -29.34
N GLU A 205 50.85 10.59 -28.12
CA GLU A 205 51.93 11.22 -27.31
C GLU A 205 52.90 10.20 -26.68
N ASN A 206 52.52 8.93 -26.55
CA ASN A 206 53.38 7.89 -25.97
C ASN A 206 54.26 7.14 -26.99
N GLU A 207 54.11 7.41 -28.30
CA GLU A 207 54.96 6.83 -29.35
C GLU A 207 56.14 7.74 -29.78
N ASN A 208 56.26 8.95 -29.21
CA ASN A 208 57.30 9.92 -29.58
C ASN A 208 58.29 10.27 -28.46
N THR A 209 58.52 9.37 -27.50
CA THR A 209 59.62 9.46 -26.51
C THR A 209 60.42 8.19 -26.44
#